data_AF-A0A945ED26-F1
#
_entry.id   AF-A0A945ED26-F1
#
_cell.length_a   1.000
_cell.length_b   1.000
_cell.length_c   1.000
_cell.angle_alpha   90.00
_cell.angle_beta   90.00
_cell.angle_gamma   90.00
#
_symmetry.space_group_name_H-M   'P 1'
#
loop_
_entity.id
_entity.type
_entity.pdbx_description
1 polymer ?
#
loop_
_entity_poly.entity_id
_entity_poly.type
_entity_poly.pdbx_seq_one_letter_code
_entity_poly.pdbx_strand_id
1 'polypeptide(L)'
;MSDLFPPKSESNPIIYAYTLLDDTSRQGQLKVGFTTRSAKERIQEQIGATLSRFTTVVDESAMRSDGSSFSDHDVHRQLKKDGFINTEGEWFRCKTEDVVSAIIAVRDG
;
A
#
# COMPACT_ATOMS: atom_id res chain seq x y z
N MET A 1 -9.98 9.68 37.52
CA MET A 1 -8.94 9.60 36.49
C MET A 1 -9.54 8.76 35.38
N SER A 2 -9.92 9.39 34.29
CA SER A 2 -10.66 8.73 33.21
C SER A 2 -9.67 8.01 32.31
N ASP A 3 -9.80 6.69 32.20
CA ASP A 3 -9.12 5.85 31.22
C ASP A 3 -9.41 6.33 29.79
N LEU A 4 -8.56 7.24 29.30
CA LEU A 4 -8.55 7.71 27.92
C LEU A 4 -7.75 6.71 27.05
N PHE A 5 -8.20 5.47 26.98
CA PHE A 5 -7.85 4.65 25.83
C PHE A 5 -8.82 5.04 24.73
N PRO A 6 -8.39 5.70 23.63
CA PRO A 6 -9.28 5.86 22.49
C PRO A 6 -9.81 4.47 22.13
N PRO A 7 -11.11 4.32 21.81
CA PRO A 7 -11.65 3.04 21.41
C PRO A 7 -10.73 2.47 20.35
N LYS A 8 -10.27 1.22 20.53
CA LYS A 8 -9.46 0.51 19.53
C LYS A 8 -10.19 0.70 18.22
N SER A 9 -9.65 1.59 17.38
CA SER A 9 -10.18 1.80 16.05
C SER A 9 -10.13 0.42 15.43
N GLU A 10 -11.26 -0.13 15.01
CA GLU A 10 -11.31 -1.37 14.24
C GLU A 10 -10.42 -1.15 13.04
N SER A 11 -9.16 -1.53 13.21
CA SER A 11 -8.10 -1.21 12.28
C SER A 11 -8.39 -2.14 11.13
N ASN A 12 -8.86 -1.59 10.02
CA ASN A 12 -8.97 -2.33 8.78
C ASN A 12 -7.66 -2.05 8.02
N PRO A 13 -6.58 -2.79 8.29
CA PRO A 13 -5.32 -2.55 7.62
C PRO A 13 -5.50 -2.88 6.14
N ILE A 14 -5.00 -2.00 5.30
CA ILE A 14 -5.14 -2.04 3.86
C ILE A 14 -3.75 -1.85 3.24
N ILE A 15 -3.41 -2.71 2.28
CA ILE A 15 -2.37 -2.45 1.32
C ILE A 15 -3.02 -1.78 0.11
N TYR A 16 -2.51 -0.61 -0.25
CA TYR A 16 -2.95 0.10 -1.44
C TYR A 16 -1.78 0.32 -2.38
N ALA A 17 -2.11 0.47 -3.66
CA ALA A 17 -1.16 0.92 -4.66
C ALA A 17 -1.77 1.96 -5.58
N TYR A 18 -0.96 2.95 -5.96
CA TYR A 18 -1.39 3.99 -6.88
C TYR A 18 -0.28 4.40 -7.84
N THR A 19 -0.71 5.00 -8.94
CA THR A 19 0.16 5.67 -9.91
C THR A 19 -0.11 7.18 -9.90
N LEU A 20 0.91 7.98 -10.22
CA LEU A 20 0.81 9.42 -10.44
C LEU A 20 0.75 9.69 -11.94
N LEU A 21 -0.36 10.24 -12.41
CA LEU A 21 -0.61 10.48 -13.84
C LEU A 21 0.22 11.64 -14.38
N ASP A 22 0.49 12.63 -13.53
CA ASP A 22 1.17 13.87 -13.91
C ASP A 22 2.69 13.82 -13.66
N ASP A 23 3.21 12.73 -13.09
CA ASP A 23 4.65 12.56 -12.79
C ASP A 23 5.30 11.60 -13.80
N THR A 24 5.98 12.19 -14.79
CA THR A 24 6.71 11.43 -15.82
C THR A 24 7.84 10.57 -15.27
N SER A 25 8.43 10.95 -14.12
CA SER A 25 9.49 10.17 -13.48
C SER A 25 8.97 8.87 -12.85
N ARG A 26 7.65 8.79 -12.62
CA ARG A 26 6.94 7.64 -12.04
C ARG A 26 6.12 6.84 -13.04
N GLN A 27 6.25 7.13 -14.33
CA GLN A 27 5.59 6.34 -15.38
C GLN A 27 6.01 4.86 -15.32
N GLY A 28 5.01 3.98 -15.38
CA GLY A 28 5.19 2.53 -15.27
C GLY A 28 5.61 2.06 -13.88
N GLN A 29 5.45 2.91 -12.84
CA GLN A 29 5.70 2.55 -11.46
C GLN A 29 4.42 2.65 -10.64
N LEU A 30 4.32 1.77 -9.64
CA LEU A 30 3.30 1.79 -8.62
C LEU A 30 3.96 2.06 -7.28
N LYS A 31 3.37 2.99 -6.53
CA LYS A 31 3.71 3.16 -5.12
C LYS A 31 2.84 2.22 -4.31
N VAL A 32 3.44 1.35 -3.51
CA VAL A 32 2.75 0.37 -2.66
C VAL A 32 2.88 0.81 -1.22
N GLY A 33 1.77 1.06 -0.53
CA GLY A 33 1.77 1.57 0.83
C GLY A 33 0.75 0.86 1.73
N PHE A 34 0.92 1.07 3.03
CA PHE A 34 0.04 0.56 4.07
C PHE A 34 -0.76 1.68 4.76
N THR A 35 -2.00 1.38 5.16
CA THR A 35 -2.82 2.27 6.00
C THR A 35 -3.78 1.46 6.86
N THR A 36 -4.17 1.99 8.02
CA THR A 36 -5.28 1.47 8.83
C THR A 36 -6.57 2.30 8.68
N ARG A 37 -6.52 3.30 7.79
CA ARG A 37 -7.59 4.24 7.44
C ARG A 37 -7.93 4.09 5.95
N SER A 38 -8.69 5.01 5.37
CA SER A 38 -8.94 5.01 3.92
C SER A 38 -7.66 5.20 3.11
N ALA A 39 -7.44 4.37 2.10
CA ALA A 39 -6.34 4.51 1.15
C ALA A 39 -6.39 5.87 0.45
N LYS A 40 -7.58 6.31 0.03
CA LYS A 40 -7.77 7.58 -0.67
C LYS A 40 -7.34 8.78 0.18
N GLU A 41 -7.77 8.83 1.44
CA GLU A 41 -7.38 9.90 2.37
C GLU A 41 -5.87 9.90 2.60
N ARG A 42 -5.27 8.72 2.78
CA ARG A 42 -3.83 8.59 2.97
C ARG A 42 -3.03 9.07 1.75
N ILE A 43 -3.48 8.72 0.55
CA ILE A 43 -2.84 9.18 -0.70
C ILE A 43 -2.99 10.70 -0.82
N GLN A 44 -4.17 11.25 -0.51
CA GLN A 44 -4.40 12.70 -0.53
C GLN A 44 -3.51 13.45 0.45
N GLU A 45 -3.29 12.92 1.66
CA GLU A 45 -2.32 13.47 2.62
C GLU A 45 -0.89 13.46 2.07
N GLN A 46 -0.49 12.39 1.36
CA GLN A 46 0.85 12.24 0.79
C GLN A 46 1.11 13.19 -0.38
N ILE A 47 0.16 13.30 -1.32
CA ILE A 47 0.28 14.19 -2.48
C ILE A 47 0.04 15.66 -2.09
N GLY A 48 -0.67 15.89 -0.97
CA GLY A 48 -0.77 17.16 -0.23
C GLY A 48 -0.93 18.40 -1.09
N ALA A 49 0.19 19.06 -1.40
CA ALA A 49 0.27 20.36 -2.07
C ALA A 49 0.51 20.26 -3.59
N THR A 50 0.95 19.12 -4.10
CA THR A 50 1.35 18.96 -5.51
C THR A 50 0.13 18.88 -6.44
N LEU A 51 -1.08 18.66 -5.88
CA LEU A 51 -2.34 18.46 -6.63
C LEU A 51 -2.24 17.43 -7.76
N SER A 52 -1.26 16.53 -7.68
CA SER A 52 -1.00 15.53 -8.71
C SER A 52 -2.18 14.56 -8.78
N ARG A 53 -2.65 14.30 -10.00
CA ARG A 53 -3.67 13.31 -10.23
C ARG A 53 -3.09 11.93 -10.00
N PHE A 54 -3.82 11.14 -9.21
CA PHE A 54 -3.46 9.76 -8.94
C PHE A 54 -4.59 8.82 -9.36
N THR A 55 -4.24 7.56 -9.58
CA THR A 55 -5.21 6.48 -9.75
C THR A 55 -4.83 5.35 -8.81
N THR A 56 -5.71 5.05 -7.86
CA THR A 56 -5.61 3.86 -7.02
C THR A 56 -5.91 2.64 -7.88
N VAL A 57 -4.98 1.69 -7.91
CA VAL A 57 -5.10 0.45 -8.68
C VAL A 57 -5.20 -0.79 -7.80
N VAL A 58 -4.78 -0.69 -6.53
CA VAL A 58 -4.93 -1.74 -5.51
C VAL A 58 -5.47 -1.10 -4.24
N ASP A 59 -6.45 -1.76 -3.62
CA ASP A 59 -7.02 -1.45 -2.30
C ASP A 59 -7.49 -2.79 -1.71
N GLU A 60 -6.60 -3.48 -1.00
CA GLU A 60 -6.78 -4.85 -0.53
C GLU A 60 -6.53 -4.96 0.97
N SER A 61 -7.28 -5.83 1.65
CA SER A 61 -7.09 -6.04 3.09
C SER A 61 -5.72 -6.64 3.39
N ALA A 62 -5.02 -6.04 4.34
CA ALA A 62 -3.76 -6.54 4.88
C ALA A 62 -3.96 -7.50 6.06
N MET A 63 -5.09 -8.22 6.08
CA MET A 63 -5.42 -9.21 7.10
C MET A 63 -5.13 -10.63 6.57
N ARG A 64 -4.52 -11.45 7.41
CA ARG A 64 -4.33 -12.89 7.20
C ARG A 64 -5.52 -13.67 7.73
N SER A 65 -5.66 -14.92 7.30
CA SER A 65 -6.72 -15.83 7.75
C SER A 65 -6.62 -16.19 9.23
N ASP A 66 -5.44 -16.06 9.85
CA ASP A 66 -5.22 -16.27 11.29
C ASP A 66 -5.59 -15.05 12.15
N GLY A 67 -6.06 -13.96 11.53
CA GLY A 67 -6.42 -12.72 12.20
C GLY A 67 -5.24 -11.78 12.48
N SER A 68 -4.01 -12.16 12.11
CA SER A 68 -2.86 -11.24 12.11
C SER A 68 -2.91 -10.30 10.91
N SER A 69 -2.29 -9.13 11.03
CA SER A 69 -2.10 -8.22 9.90
C SER A 69 -0.68 -8.28 9.36
N PHE A 70 -0.49 -7.85 8.12
CA PHE A 70 0.83 -7.62 7.53
C PHE A 70 0.97 -6.18 7.02
N SER A 71 2.20 -5.81 6.72
CA SER A 71 2.57 -4.46 6.31
C SER A 71 2.99 -4.42 4.84
N ASP A 72 3.05 -3.22 4.29
CA ASP A 72 3.64 -2.98 2.97
C ASP A 72 5.11 -3.37 2.90
N HIS A 73 5.85 -3.31 4.01
CA HIS A 73 7.23 -3.84 4.08
C HIS A 73 7.32 -5.33 3.72
N ASP A 74 6.31 -6.12 4.11
CA ASP A 74 6.25 -7.55 3.77
C ASP A 74 5.98 -7.72 2.28
N VAL A 75 5.05 -6.93 1.72
CA VAL A 75 4.75 -6.90 0.27
C VAL A 75 5.95 -6.42 -0.54
N HIS A 76 6.67 -5.40 -0.08
CA HIS A 76 7.90 -4.90 -0.72
C HIS A 76 8.98 -5.98 -0.76
N ARG A 77 9.12 -6.76 0.32
CA ARG A 77 10.07 -7.87 0.37
C ARG A 77 9.69 -8.96 -0.62
N GLN A 78 8.40 -9.26 -0.71
CA GLN A 78 7.89 -10.24 -1.66
C GLN A 78 8.08 -9.77 -3.11
N LEU A 79 7.75 -8.53 -3.45
CA LEU A 79 8.00 -7.94 -4.77
C LEU A 79 9.50 -7.97 -5.16
N LYS A 80 10.39 -7.68 -4.21
CA LYS A 80 11.85 -7.81 -4.44
C LYS A 80 12.28 -9.25 -4.69
N LYS A 81 11.69 -10.20 -3.95
CA LYS A 81 11.95 -11.64 -4.11
C LYS A 81 11.47 -12.16 -5.47
N ASP A 82 10.36 -11.61 -5.97
CA ASP A 82 9.80 -11.93 -7.29
C ASP A 82 10.57 -11.24 -8.44
N GLY A 83 11.56 -10.41 -8.13
CA GLY A 83 12.47 -9.79 -9.10
C GLY A 83 12.03 -8.41 -9.60
N PHE A 84 11.02 -7.80 -9.00
CA PHE A 84 10.59 -6.45 -9.37
C PHE A 84 11.57 -5.38 -8.90
N ILE A 85 11.78 -4.38 -9.75
CA ILE A 85 12.72 -3.29 -9.47
C ILE A 85 12.06 -2.29 -8.51
N ASN A 86 12.60 -2.19 -7.29
CA ASN A 86 12.33 -1.06 -6.41
C ASN A 86 13.16 0.14 -6.88
N THR A 87 12.50 1.17 -7.39
CA THR A 87 13.16 2.34 -7.96
C THR A 87 13.57 3.32 -6.86
N GLU A 88 12.67 3.57 -5.92
CA GLU A 88 12.91 4.45 -4.78
C GLU A 88 11.88 4.22 -3.68
N GLY A 89 12.33 3.89 -2.48
CA GLY A 89 11.45 3.75 -1.31
C GLY A 89 10.32 2.75 -1.53
N GLU A 90 9.10 3.27 -1.63
CA GLU A 90 7.85 2.51 -1.80
C GLU A 90 7.43 2.34 -3.28
N TRP A 91 8.25 2.82 -4.23
CA TRP A 91 7.97 2.76 -5.66
C TRP A 91 8.59 1.53 -6.32
N PHE A 92 7.76 0.83 -7.10
CA PHE A 92 8.14 -0.39 -7.80
C PHE A 92 7.75 -0.30 -9.28
N ARG A 93 8.64 -0.76 -10.17
CA ARG A 93 8.31 -0.96 -11.57
C ARG A 93 7.61 -2.31 -11.73
N CYS A 94 6.29 -2.30 -11.53
CA CYS A 94 5.42 -3.46 -11.62
C CYS A 94 4.02 -3.05 -12.08
N LYS A 95 3.18 -4.04 -12.36
CA LYS A 95 1.76 -3.88 -12.70
C LYS A 95 0.89 -4.19 -11.50
N THR A 96 -0.39 -3.83 -11.60
CA THR A 96 -1.40 -4.09 -10.58
C THR A 96 -1.44 -5.58 -10.17
N GLU A 97 -1.44 -6.47 -11.16
CA GLU A 97 -1.48 -7.92 -10.96
C GLU A 97 -0.29 -8.46 -10.15
N ASP A 98 0.88 -7.85 -10.32
CA ASP A 98 2.09 -8.22 -9.59
C ASP A 98 1.97 -7.86 -8.11
N VAL A 99 1.40 -6.70 -7.81
CA VAL A 99 1.14 -6.25 -6.43
C VAL A 99 0.10 -7.15 -5.76
N VAL A 100 -1.00 -7.46 -6.47
CA VAL A 100 -2.03 -8.39 -5.94
C VAL A 100 -1.42 -9.78 -5.68
N SER A 101 -0.59 -10.29 -6.59
CA SER A 101 0.09 -11.57 -6.41
C SER A 101 1.01 -11.56 -5.19
N ALA A 102 1.77 -10.49 -4.98
CA ALA A 102 2.63 -10.33 -3.81
C ALA A 102 1.82 -10.24 -2.50
N ILE A 103 0.68 -9.54 -2.51
CA ILE A 103 -0.24 -9.46 -1.36
C ILE A 103 -0.77 -10.86 -1.00
N ILE A 104 -1.21 -11.64 -2.00
CA ILE A 104 -1.67 -13.02 -1.79
C ILE A 104 -0.55 -13.88 -1.22
N ALA A 105 0.65 -13.80 -1.79
CA ALA A 105 1.81 -14.57 -1.31
C ALA A 105 2.21 -14.24 0.13
N VAL A 106 2.08 -12.97 0.57
CA VAL A 106 2.35 -12.56 1.96
C VAL A 106 1.21 -12.93 2.91
N ARG A 107 -0.02 -12.96 2.39
CA ARG A 107 -1.20 -13.33 3.17
C ARG A 107 -1.25 -14.82 3.48
N ASP A 108 -0.88 -15.64 2.49
CA ASP A 108 -1.01 -17.10 2.54
C ASP A 108 0.32 -17.82 2.87
N GLY A 109 1.45 -17.10 2.88
CA GLY A 109 2.79 -17.61 3.17
C GLY A 109 3.24 -17.39 4.61
#